data_AF-A0AAJ4XG40-F1
#
_entry.id   AF-A0AAJ4XG40-F1
#
_cell.length_a   1.000
_cell.length_b   1.000
_cell.length_c   1.000
_cell.angle_alpha   90.00
_cell.angle_beta   90.00
_cell.angle_gamma   90.00
#
_symmetry.space_group_name_H-M   'P 1'
#
loop_
_entity.id
_entity.type
_entity.pdbx_description
1 polymer ?
#
loop_
_entity_poly.entity_id
_entity_poly.type
_entity_poly.pdbx_seq_one_letter_code
_entity_poly.pdbx_strand_id
1 'polypeptide(L)'
;MPHKRAKHSDRVAKRFQLGQDLAPSADDGFFSEIPKGAMRILQGAKVQQAYREKLQAKKKVEQDALTKAKRKAQLSNPGGSPNHSASELTIRPGEKLRDFNARVEQAMAADVRSSFKSATRSLTNARKRERRKLRAAGIHPHADPHDLEQQESERKAKADKAAALEASQLSKADLKRQRHAIQQTGDIKDFAKATQVKKINDVAQAPPTLTRAPRGESVQAKTRKARLIAKITGNNEQEAENKVKQAELARHRGRVPEKLSSSPAGGKKRKLASGGEPVAAQPSMARQRLLEEERDKVIKAYRQIKEKKIEESESKRAKKA
;
A
#
# COMPACT_ATOMS: atom_id res chain seq x y z
N MET A 1 -15.64 -19.69 13.37
CA MET A 1 -15.14 -19.54 11.98
C MET A 1 -14.02 -20.54 11.70
N PRO A 2 -14.17 -21.39 10.67
CA PRO A 2 -13.21 -22.45 10.32
C PRO A 2 -11.77 -21.95 10.19
N HIS A 3 -11.56 -20.80 9.55
CA HIS A 3 -10.23 -20.21 9.38
C HIS A 3 -9.52 -19.76 10.68
N LYS A 4 -10.26 -19.45 11.75
CA LYS A 4 -9.65 -19.11 13.05
C LYS A 4 -9.21 -20.36 13.80
N ARG A 5 -9.94 -21.47 13.65
CA ARG A 5 -9.62 -22.76 14.27
C ARG A 5 -8.36 -23.39 13.65
N ALA A 6 -8.23 -23.34 12.32
CA ALA A 6 -7.02 -23.82 11.62
C ALA A 6 -5.75 -23.10 12.12
N LYS A 7 -5.74 -21.77 12.15
CA LYS A 7 -4.58 -20.99 12.66
C LYS A 7 -4.30 -21.17 14.15
N HIS A 8 -5.30 -21.56 14.92
CA HIS A 8 -5.11 -21.88 16.34
C HIS A 8 -4.44 -23.24 16.48
N SER A 9 -4.93 -24.25 15.74
CA SER A 9 -4.34 -25.58 15.66
C SER A 9 -2.87 -25.52 15.26
N ASP A 10 -2.52 -24.78 14.21
CA ASP A 10 -1.13 -24.64 13.76
C ASP A 10 -0.23 -23.97 14.82
N ARG A 11 -0.78 -23.01 15.57
CA ARG A 11 -0.01 -22.32 16.64
C ARG A 11 0.17 -23.21 17.86
N VAL A 12 -0.83 -23.99 18.23
CA VAL A 12 -0.74 -24.96 19.32
C VAL A 12 0.22 -26.08 18.94
N ALA A 13 0.11 -26.63 17.73
CA ALA A 13 1.05 -27.63 17.22
C ALA A 13 2.49 -27.12 17.20
N LYS A 14 2.72 -25.88 16.73
CA LYS A 14 4.05 -25.27 16.77
C LYS A 14 4.56 -25.04 18.19
N ARG A 15 3.71 -24.58 19.10
CA ARG A 15 4.09 -24.40 20.52
C ARG A 15 4.39 -25.74 21.20
N PHE A 16 3.67 -26.80 20.83
CA PHE A 16 3.91 -28.15 21.34
C PHE A 16 5.21 -28.74 20.77
N GLN A 17 5.47 -28.57 19.47
CA GLN A 17 6.73 -28.98 18.83
C GLN A 17 7.95 -28.24 19.38
N LEU A 18 7.79 -26.96 19.72
CA LEU A 18 8.85 -26.15 20.32
C LEU A 18 9.07 -26.46 21.82
N GLY A 19 8.18 -27.20 22.48
CA GLY A 19 8.25 -27.40 23.93
C GLY A 19 7.87 -26.15 24.73
N GLN A 20 7.42 -26.35 25.98
CA GLN A 20 7.08 -25.24 26.90
C GLN A 20 8.26 -24.74 27.73
N ASP A 21 9.41 -25.40 27.66
CA ASP A 21 10.51 -25.21 28.61
C ASP A 21 11.87 -25.28 27.89
N LEU A 22 11.98 -24.58 26.75
CA LEU A 22 13.29 -24.36 26.16
C LEU A 22 13.99 -23.26 26.96
N ALA A 23 15.18 -23.57 27.47
CA ALA A 23 16.08 -22.55 28.00
C ALA A 23 16.24 -21.43 26.95
N PRO A 24 16.31 -20.15 27.38
CA PRO A 24 16.55 -19.04 26.46
C PRO A 24 17.74 -19.39 25.57
N SER A 25 17.52 -19.38 24.25
CA SER A 25 18.53 -19.81 23.30
C SER A 25 19.79 -18.95 23.46
N ALA A 26 20.97 -19.55 23.30
CA ALA A 26 22.26 -18.86 23.43
C ALA A 26 22.43 -17.64 22.49
N ASP A 27 21.54 -17.47 21.51
CA ASP A 27 21.46 -16.29 20.65
C ASP A 27 20.92 -15.02 21.37
N ASP A 28 20.32 -15.15 22.56
CA ASP A 28 19.71 -14.05 23.30
C ASP A 28 20.69 -13.32 24.25
N GLY A 29 21.94 -13.80 24.39
CA GLY A 29 22.87 -13.27 25.41
C GLY A 29 23.73 -12.08 24.99
N PHE A 30 24.26 -12.08 23.75
CA PHE A 30 25.23 -11.05 23.31
C PHE A 30 24.67 -10.11 22.23
N PHE A 31 23.72 -10.60 21.41
CA PHE A 31 23.16 -9.82 20.30
C PHE A 31 21.84 -9.14 20.64
N SER A 32 21.25 -9.40 21.81
CA SER A 32 19.99 -8.81 22.25
C SER A 32 20.15 -7.36 22.74
N GLU A 33 21.31 -7.02 23.32
CA GLU A 33 21.66 -5.66 23.76
C GLU A 33 22.12 -4.75 22.61
N ILE A 34 22.57 -5.35 21.50
CA ILE A 34 23.03 -4.59 20.35
C ILE A 34 21.82 -3.99 19.62
N PRO A 35 21.80 -2.66 19.38
CA PRO A 35 20.72 -2.03 18.63
C PRO A 35 20.53 -2.71 17.28
N LYS A 36 19.27 -2.96 16.89
CA LYS A 36 18.92 -3.62 15.60
C LYS A 36 19.60 -2.98 14.38
N GLY A 37 19.89 -1.68 14.44
CA GLY A 37 20.66 -0.96 13.42
C GLY A 37 22.11 -1.46 13.32
N ALA A 38 22.81 -1.57 14.46
CA ALA A 38 24.16 -2.10 14.53
C ALA A 38 24.21 -3.59 14.16
N MET A 39 23.23 -4.40 14.58
CA MET A 39 23.13 -5.80 14.13
C MET A 39 23.05 -5.93 12.61
N ARG A 40 22.28 -5.06 11.92
CA ARG A 40 22.21 -5.08 10.45
C ARG A 40 23.53 -4.72 9.78
N ILE A 41 24.35 -3.88 10.42
CA ILE A 41 25.66 -3.48 9.90
C ILE A 41 26.65 -4.62 10.11
N LEU A 42 26.75 -5.14 11.34
CA LEU A 42 27.65 -6.24 11.71
C LEU A 42 27.33 -7.54 10.97
N GLN A 43 26.04 -7.86 10.79
CA GLN A 43 25.59 -9.04 10.05
C GLN A 43 25.30 -8.77 8.57
N GLY A 44 25.70 -7.60 8.03
CA GLY A 44 25.33 -7.16 6.69
C GLY A 44 25.67 -8.19 5.59
N ALA A 45 26.84 -8.83 5.69
CA ALA A 45 27.25 -9.88 4.77
C ALA A 45 26.32 -11.12 4.83
N LYS A 46 25.99 -11.60 6.03
CA LYS A 46 25.07 -12.73 6.24
C LYS A 46 23.66 -12.41 5.73
N VAL A 47 23.18 -11.19 5.98
CA VAL A 47 21.87 -10.73 5.50
C VAL A 47 21.82 -10.68 3.96
N GLN A 48 22.88 -10.19 3.32
CA GLN A 48 22.98 -10.16 1.86
C GLN A 48 23.07 -11.58 1.26
N GLN A 49 23.83 -12.48 1.87
CA GLN A 49 23.92 -13.90 1.47
C GLN A 49 22.56 -14.59 1.58
N ALA A 50 21.91 -14.51 2.75
CA ALA A 50 20.58 -15.07 2.96
C ALA A 50 19.54 -14.50 1.98
N TYR A 51 19.65 -13.22 1.62
CA TYR A 51 18.78 -12.62 0.61
C TYR A 51 19.03 -13.18 -0.80
N ARG A 52 20.30 -13.37 -1.20
CA ARG A 52 20.68 -13.98 -2.47
C ARG A 52 20.24 -15.44 -2.54
N GLU A 53 20.45 -16.21 -1.48
CA GLU A 53 19.99 -17.60 -1.35
C GLU A 53 18.47 -17.69 -1.45
N LYS A 54 17.73 -16.80 -0.77
CA LYS A 54 16.27 -16.74 -0.85
C LYS A 54 15.77 -16.40 -2.25
N LEU A 55 16.48 -15.53 -2.97
CA LEU A 55 16.20 -15.24 -4.38
C LEU A 55 16.47 -16.44 -5.27
N GLN A 56 17.59 -17.15 -5.07
CA GLN A 56 17.91 -18.36 -5.82
C GLN A 56 16.94 -19.49 -5.53
N ALA A 57 16.59 -19.73 -4.26
CA ALA A 57 15.61 -20.71 -3.85
C ALA A 57 14.23 -20.41 -4.46
N LYS A 58 13.81 -19.14 -4.50
CA LYS A 58 12.57 -18.74 -5.19
C LYS A 58 12.63 -19.03 -6.69
N LYS A 59 13.75 -18.71 -7.36
CA LYS A 59 13.95 -19.03 -8.78
C LYS A 59 13.90 -20.53 -9.04
N LYS A 60 14.57 -21.33 -8.19
CA LYS A 60 14.55 -22.80 -8.26
C LYS A 60 13.14 -23.34 -8.03
N VAL A 61 12.40 -22.87 -7.03
CA VAL A 61 11.01 -23.27 -6.77
C VAL A 61 10.09 -22.86 -7.93
N GLU A 62 10.29 -21.70 -8.54
CA GLU A 62 9.52 -21.26 -9.70
C GLU A 62 9.82 -22.10 -10.94
N GLN A 63 11.09 -22.44 -11.19
CA GLN A 63 11.49 -23.37 -12.25
C GLN A 63 10.98 -24.79 -11.99
N ASP A 64 11.08 -25.29 -10.76
CA ASP A 64 10.55 -26.59 -10.35
C ASP A 64 9.02 -26.61 -10.39
N ALA A 65 8.35 -25.49 -10.13
CA ALA A 65 6.90 -25.37 -10.29
C ALA A 65 6.51 -25.35 -11.78
N LEU A 66 7.31 -24.76 -12.65
CA LEU A 66 7.10 -24.79 -14.10
C LEU A 66 7.36 -26.19 -14.68
N THR A 67 8.42 -26.88 -14.24
CA THR A 67 8.73 -28.24 -14.69
C THR A 67 7.81 -29.29 -14.07
N LYS A 68 7.40 -29.14 -12.80
CA LYS A 68 6.35 -29.97 -12.18
C LYS A 68 4.97 -29.63 -12.72
N ALA A 69 4.65 -28.41 -13.14
CA ALA A 69 3.39 -28.14 -13.84
C ALA A 69 3.39 -28.85 -15.21
N LYS A 70 4.52 -28.86 -15.91
CA LYS A 70 4.69 -29.59 -17.19
C LYS A 70 4.65 -31.11 -17.01
N ARG A 71 5.27 -31.65 -15.94
CA ARG A 71 5.24 -33.09 -15.63
C ARG A 71 3.96 -33.55 -14.95
N LYS A 72 3.29 -32.73 -14.13
CA LYS A 72 2.00 -33.05 -13.52
C LYS A 72 0.86 -32.94 -14.53
N ALA A 73 0.95 -32.05 -15.53
CA ALA A 73 0.09 -32.12 -16.71
C ALA A 73 0.28 -33.43 -17.52
N GLN A 74 1.44 -34.09 -17.39
CA GLN A 74 1.73 -35.36 -18.05
C GLN A 74 1.47 -36.61 -17.18
N LEU A 75 1.53 -36.51 -15.85
CA LEU A 75 1.39 -37.64 -14.90
C LEU A 75 0.14 -37.61 -14.02
N SER A 76 -0.65 -36.52 -14.00
CA SER A 76 -1.98 -36.55 -13.34
C SER A 76 -3.09 -37.00 -14.29
N ASN A 77 -2.75 -37.83 -15.28
CA ASN A 77 -3.76 -38.53 -16.05
C ASN A 77 -3.46 -40.01 -16.34
N PRO A 78 -3.30 -40.87 -15.32
CA PRO A 78 -3.46 -42.31 -15.47
C PRO A 78 -4.91 -42.71 -15.15
N GLY A 79 -5.92 -42.10 -15.83
CA GLY A 79 -7.31 -42.54 -15.70
C GLY A 79 -8.46 -41.58 -16.01
N GLY A 80 -8.22 -40.30 -16.33
CA GLY A 80 -9.30 -39.34 -16.62
C GLY A 80 -9.15 -38.65 -17.97
N SER A 81 -9.57 -39.30 -19.06
CA SER A 81 -9.57 -38.69 -20.40
C SER A 81 -10.12 -37.25 -20.35
N PRO A 82 -9.32 -36.20 -20.64
CA PRO A 82 -9.78 -34.82 -20.56
C PRO A 82 -10.30 -34.31 -21.91
N ASN A 83 -10.47 -35.18 -22.91
CA ASN A 83 -10.87 -34.77 -24.26
C ASN A 83 -11.99 -35.60 -24.90
N HIS A 84 -12.52 -36.63 -24.23
CA HIS A 84 -13.66 -37.38 -24.80
C HIS A 84 -15.03 -36.71 -24.62
N SER A 85 -15.18 -35.68 -23.79
CA SER A 85 -16.45 -34.93 -23.71
C SER A 85 -16.57 -33.81 -24.75
N ALA A 86 -15.45 -33.37 -25.35
CA ALA A 86 -15.46 -32.37 -26.41
C ALA A 86 -15.62 -33.00 -27.80
N SER A 87 -15.11 -34.22 -28.00
CA SER A 87 -15.16 -34.92 -29.30
C SER A 87 -16.55 -35.48 -29.66
N GLU A 88 -17.55 -35.37 -28.78
CA GLU A 88 -18.91 -35.84 -29.07
C GLU A 88 -19.98 -34.96 -28.40
N LEU A 89 -19.87 -33.65 -28.60
CA LEU A 89 -21.02 -32.75 -28.46
C LEU A 89 -21.94 -32.91 -29.67
N THR A 90 -22.43 -34.12 -29.88
CA THR A 90 -23.54 -34.43 -30.78
C THR A 90 -24.84 -34.51 -29.98
N ILE A 91 -25.96 -34.23 -30.65
CA ILE A 91 -27.30 -34.39 -30.07
C ILE A 91 -27.51 -35.90 -29.86
N ARG A 92 -27.77 -36.32 -28.63
CA ARG A 92 -28.08 -37.73 -28.34
C ARG A 92 -29.48 -38.06 -28.88
N PRO A 93 -29.73 -39.30 -29.35
CA PRO A 93 -31.07 -39.68 -29.80
C PRO A 93 -32.09 -39.48 -28.68
N GLY A 94 -33.15 -38.70 -28.96
CA GLY A 94 -34.19 -38.34 -27.98
C GLY A 94 -33.88 -37.14 -27.08
N GLU A 95 -32.69 -36.54 -27.16
CA GLU A 95 -32.35 -35.31 -26.42
C GLU A 95 -32.98 -34.07 -27.08
N LYS A 96 -33.58 -33.19 -26.28
CA LYS A 96 -34.08 -31.90 -26.78
C LYS A 96 -32.92 -30.94 -27.00
N LEU A 97 -33.06 -30.03 -27.96
CA LEU A 97 -32.03 -29.02 -28.28
C LEU A 97 -31.60 -28.17 -27.05
N ARG A 98 -32.52 -27.93 -26.11
CA ARG A 98 -32.22 -27.20 -24.86
C ARG A 98 -31.24 -27.95 -23.97
N ASP A 99 -31.40 -29.26 -23.84
CA ASP A 99 -30.55 -30.09 -22.97
C ASP A 99 -29.16 -30.25 -23.59
N PHE A 100 -29.11 -30.39 -24.92
CA PHE A 100 -27.87 -30.35 -25.69
C PHE A 100 -27.10 -29.04 -25.45
N ASN A 101 -27.76 -27.88 -25.58
CA ASN A 101 -27.13 -26.58 -25.33
C ASN A 101 -26.63 -26.45 -23.89
N ALA A 102 -27.40 -26.92 -22.89
CA ALA A 102 -26.97 -26.90 -21.50
C ALA A 102 -25.71 -27.76 -21.26
N ARG A 103 -25.61 -28.93 -21.92
CA ARG A 103 -24.45 -29.82 -21.85
C ARG A 103 -23.23 -29.22 -22.55
N VAL A 104 -23.41 -28.59 -23.72
CA VAL A 104 -22.38 -27.83 -24.43
C VAL A 104 -21.84 -26.70 -23.54
N GLU A 105 -22.74 -25.90 -22.95
CA GLU A 105 -22.36 -24.81 -22.05
C GLU A 105 -21.59 -25.33 -20.83
N GLN A 106 -22.05 -26.41 -20.18
CA GLN A 106 -21.36 -27.00 -19.03
C GLN A 106 -19.98 -27.55 -19.39
N ALA A 107 -19.85 -28.22 -20.53
CA ALA A 107 -18.58 -28.74 -21.02
C ALA A 107 -17.58 -27.59 -21.30
N MET A 108 -18.04 -26.51 -21.95
CA MET A 108 -17.21 -25.36 -22.27
C MET A 108 -17.04 -24.36 -21.10
N ALA A 109 -17.85 -24.46 -20.03
CA ALA A 109 -17.86 -23.48 -18.95
C ALA A 109 -16.50 -23.35 -18.26
N ALA A 110 -15.77 -24.46 -18.10
CA ALA A 110 -14.44 -24.44 -17.47
C ALA A 110 -13.44 -23.64 -18.32
N ASP A 111 -13.42 -23.90 -19.64
CA ASP A 111 -12.50 -23.24 -20.57
C ASP A 111 -12.83 -21.77 -20.76
N VAL A 112 -14.12 -21.45 -20.91
CA VAL A 112 -14.61 -20.07 -20.96
C VAL A 112 -14.22 -19.32 -19.68
N ARG A 113 -14.48 -19.89 -18.49
CA ARG A 113 -14.07 -19.27 -17.21
C ARG A 113 -12.56 -19.14 -17.10
N SER A 114 -11.78 -20.10 -17.60
CA SER A 114 -10.32 -20.06 -17.57
C SER A 114 -9.76 -18.94 -18.46
N SER A 115 -10.32 -18.78 -19.66
CA SER A 115 -10.01 -17.71 -20.61
C SER A 115 -10.35 -16.33 -20.06
N PHE A 116 -11.57 -16.14 -19.51
CA PHE A 116 -11.94 -14.89 -18.87
C PHE A 116 -11.04 -14.55 -17.67
N LYS A 117 -10.67 -15.55 -16.87
CA LYS A 117 -9.81 -15.35 -15.70
C LYS A 117 -8.37 -15.01 -16.11
N SER A 118 -7.84 -15.61 -17.16
CA SER A 118 -6.49 -15.31 -17.67
C SER A 118 -6.42 -13.91 -18.30
N ALA A 119 -7.41 -13.55 -19.11
CA ALA A 119 -7.56 -12.21 -19.70
C ALA A 119 -7.75 -11.13 -18.62
N THR A 120 -8.59 -11.38 -17.61
CA THR A 120 -8.80 -10.42 -16.52
C THR A 120 -7.53 -10.26 -15.68
N ARG A 121 -6.79 -11.35 -15.44
CA ARG A 121 -5.51 -11.31 -14.70
C ARG A 121 -4.43 -10.56 -15.48
N SER A 122 -4.33 -10.74 -16.80
CA SER A 122 -3.33 -10.03 -17.62
C SER A 122 -3.60 -8.53 -17.60
N LEU A 123 -4.86 -8.09 -17.77
CA LEU A 123 -5.26 -6.69 -17.68
C LEU A 123 -5.00 -6.09 -16.29
N THR A 124 -5.32 -6.83 -15.23
CA THR A 124 -5.07 -6.39 -13.85
C THR A 124 -3.58 -6.24 -13.57
N ASN A 125 -2.77 -7.19 -14.06
CA ASN A 125 -1.32 -7.14 -13.94
C ASN A 125 -0.70 -6.01 -14.76
N ALA A 126 -1.21 -5.75 -15.96
CA ALA A 126 -0.81 -4.62 -16.81
C ALA A 126 -1.09 -3.29 -16.09
N ARG A 127 -2.32 -3.07 -15.60
CA ARG A 127 -2.68 -1.89 -14.80
C ARG A 127 -1.82 -1.75 -13.54
N LYS A 128 -1.49 -2.85 -12.87
CA LYS A 128 -0.61 -2.83 -11.69
C LYS A 128 0.83 -2.45 -12.06
N ARG A 129 1.33 -2.90 -13.22
CA ARG A 129 2.65 -2.50 -13.75
C ARG A 129 2.65 -1.02 -14.11
N GLU A 130 1.61 -0.52 -14.78
CA GLU A 130 1.45 0.91 -15.08
C GLU A 130 1.41 1.76 -13.81
N ARG A 131 0.58 1.38 -12.82
CA ARG A 131 0.55 2.07 -11.52
C ARG A 131 1.90 2.08 -10.81
N ARG A 132 2.68 1.02 -10.93
CA ARG A 132 4.05 0.97 -10.39
C ARG A 132 4.99 1.89 -11.15
N LYS A 133 4.91 1.94 -12.48
CA LYS A 133 5.67 2.89 -13.31
C LYS A 133 5.33 4.34 -12.95
N LEU A 134 4.04 4.66 -12.84
CA LEU A 134 3.58 5.99 -12.42
C LEU A 134 4.11 6.35 -11.01
N ARG A 135 3.99 5.43 -10.04
CA ARG A 135 4.54 5.65 -8.69
C ARG A 135 6.06 5.77 -8.66
N ALA A 136 6.78 5.02 -9.51
CA ALA A 136 8.24 5.16 -9.63
C ALA A 136 8.62 6.52 -10.24
N ALA A 137 7.81 7.03 -11.17
CA ALA A 137 7.88 8.41 -11.64
C ALA A 137 7.31 9.43 -10.63
N GLY A 138 6.97 9.01 -9.41
CA GLY A 138 6.35 9.83 -8.35
C GLY A 138 4.90 10.24 -8.61
N ILE A 139 4.33 9.93 -9.77
CA ILE A 139 2.96 10.32 -10.17
C ILE A 139 1.97 9.44 -9.43
N HIS A 140 1.09 10.06 -8.65
CA HIS A 140 0.05 9.32 -7.93
C HIS A 140 -1.03 8.91 -8.95
N PRO A 141 -1.33 7.61 -9.16
CA PRO A 141 -2.18 7.13 -10.25
C PRO A 141 -3.69 7.43 -10.07
N HIS A 142 -4.02 8.25 -9.08
CA HIS A 142 -5.38 8.71 -8.72
C HIS A 142 -5.39 10.20 -8.38
N ALA A 143 -4.30 10.92 -8.65
CA ALA A 143 -4.33 12.37 -8.52
C ALA A 143 -5.22 12.93 -9.63
N ASP A 144 -6.07 13.90 -9.27
CA ASP A 144 -6.83 14.64 -10.27
C ASP A 144 -5.86 15.36 -11.21
N PRO A 145 -6.21 15.52 -12.50
CA PRO A 145 -5.32 16.12 -13.50
C PRO A 145 -4.84 17.52 -13.10
N HIS A 146 -5.62 18.24 -12.29
CA HIS A 146 -5.28 19.57 -11.80
C HIS A 146 -4.19 19.57 -10.70
N ASP A 147 -4.03 18.46 -9.97
CA ASP A 147 -2.97 18.28 -8.96
C ASP A 147 -1.62 17.89 -9.60
N LEU A 148 -1.63 17.41 -10.84
CA LEU A 148 -0.41 17.00 -11.55
C LEU A 148 0.49 18.20 -11.86
N GLU A 149 -0.09 19.32 -12.30
CA GLU A 149 0.68 20.54 -12.60
C GLU A 149 1.38 21.10 -11.37
N GLN A 150 0.71 21.09 -10.21
CA GLN A 150 1.32 21.51 -8.94
C GLN A 150 2.44 20.56 -8.51
N GLN A 151 2.27 19.25 -8.70
CA GLN A 151 3.34 18.29 -8.38
C GLN A 151 4.54 18.43 -9.33
N GLU A 152 4.33 18.76 -10.60
CA GLU A 152 5.41 18.99 -11.55
C GLU A 152 6.19 20.27 -11.22
N SER A 153 5.50 21.36 -10.85
CA SER A 153 6.17 22.59 -10.44
C SER A 153 6.97 22.41 -9.15
N GLU A 154 6.44 21.68 -8.16
CA GLU A 154 7.18 21.34 -6.94
C GLU A 154 8.42 20.49 -7.22
N ARG A 155 8.36 19.59 -8.21
CA ARG A 155 9.51 18.76 -8.60
C ARG A 155 10.58 19.56 -9.31
N LYS A 156 10.19 20.46 -10.22
CA LYS A 156 11.12 21.38 -10.87
C LYS A 156 11.80 22.25 -9.83
N ALA A 157 11.05 22.87 -8.93
CA ALA A 157 11.61 23.68 -7.84
C ALA A 157 12.56 22.87 -6.93
N LYS A 158 12.25 21.60 -6.63
CA LYS A 158 13.15 20.73 -5.87
C LYS A 158 14.41 20.34 -6.65
N ALA A 159 14.29 20.07 -7.95
CA ALA A 159 15.42 19.77 -8.82
C ALA A 159 16.35 20.98 -8.96
N ASP A 160 15.78 22.17 -9.18
CA ASP A 160 16.52 23.43 -9.28
C ASP A 160 17.22 23.76 -7.96
N LYS A 161 16.55 23.53 -6.82
CA LYS A 161 17.16 23.69 -5.50
C LYS A 161 18.28 22.69 -5.25
N ALA A 162 18.14 21.44 -5.70
CA ALA A 162 19.19 20.44 -5.60
C ALA A 162 20.38 20.80 -6.49
N ALA A 163 20.14 21.25 -7.73
CA ALA A 163 21.18 21.72 -8.63
C ALA A 163 21.90 22.96 -8.08
N ALA A 164 21.17 23.89 -7.46
CA ALA A 164 21.76 25.05 -6.78
C ALA A 164 22.62 24.64 -5.57
N LEU A 165 22.18 23.63 -4.80
CA LEU A 165 22.98 23.09 -3.69
C LEU A 165 24.23 22.37 -4.21
N GLU A 166 24.15 21.61 -5.29
CA GLU A 166 25.32 20.98 -5.91
C GLU A 166 26.29 22.02 -6.48
N ALA A 167 25.79 23.08 -7.12
CA ALA A 167 26.60 24.19 -7.60
C ALA A 167 27.28 24.97 -6.44
N SER A 168 26.66 25.00 -5.26
CA SER A 168 27.24 25.61 -4.05
C SER A 168 28.27 24.73 -3.34
N GLN A 169 28.34 23.43 -3.66
CA GLN A 169 29.33 22.54 -3.06
C GLN A 169 30.69 22.79 -3.72
N LEU A 170 31.68 23.08 -2.88
CA LEU A 170 33.08 23.22 -3.30
C LEU A 170 33.52 21.97 -4.05
N SER A 171 34.17 22.16 -5.20
CA SER A 171 34.62 21.06 -6.02
C SER A 171 35.59 20.18 -5.23
N LYS A 172 35.67 18.89 -5.57
CA LYS A 172 36.63 17.96 -4.94
C LYS A 172 38.08 18.47 -5.06
N ALA A 173 38.39 19.22 -6.11
CA ALA A 173 39.69 19.86 -6.30
C ALA A 173 39.91 21.00 -5.30
N ASP A 174 38.89 21.81 -5.02
CA ASP A 174 38.97 22.89 -4.03
C ASP A 174 39.08 22.36 -2.61
N LEU A 175 38.34 21.30 -2.27
CA LEU A 175 38.50 20.60 -0.99
C LEU A 175 39.91 20.03 -0.82
N LYS A 176 40.52 19.54 -1.92
CA LYS A 176 41.90 19.06 -1.90
C LYS A 176 42.89 20.21 -1.74
N ARG A 177 42.68 21.35 -2.41
CA ARG A 177 43.49 22.58 -2.21
C ARG A 177 43.38 23.11 -0.79
N GLN A 178 42.19 23.16 -0.20
CA GLN A 178 41.99 23.52 1.21
C GLN A 178 42.74 22.57 2.14
N ARG A 179 42.70 21.25 1.87
CA ARG A 179 43.41 20.27 2.69
C ARG A 179 44.92 20.44 2.64
N HIS A 180 45.47 20.71 1.45
CA HIS A 180 46.90 20.99 1.29
C HIS A 180 47.30 22.32 1.93
N ALA A 181 46.47 23.37 1.82
CA ALA A 181 46.70 24.64 2.49
C ALA A 181 46.77 24.45 4.02
N ILE A 182 45.82 23.72 4.61
CA ILE A 182 45.81 23.40 6.06
C ILE A 182 47.06 22.60 6.47
N GLN A 183 47.55 21.70 5.62
CA GLN A 183 48.77 20.93 5.89
C GLN A 183 50.04 21.78 5.80
N GLN A 184 50.08 22.77 4.89
CA GLN A 184 51.25 23.62 4.67
C GLN A 184 51.36 24.77 5.68
N THR A 185 50.24 25.33 6.13
CA THR A 185 50.27 26.45 7.08
C THR A 185 50.64 26.04 8.49
N GLY A 186 50.69 24.73 8.82
CA GLY A 186 51.16 24.26 10.14
C GLY A 186 50.27 24.66 11.32
N ASP A 187 49.29 25.55 11.10
CA ASP A 187 48.15 25.82 11.95
C ASP A 187 47.29 24.56 12.00
N ILE A 188 47.77 23.57 12.74
CA ILE A 188 46.92 22.69 13.50
C ILE A 188 46.04 23.67 14.27
N LYS A 189 44.84 23.95 13.75
CA LYS A 189 43.73 24.42 14.56
C LYS A 189 43.51 23.27 15.53
N ASP A 190 44.36 23.24 16.56
CA ASP A 190 44.14 22.50 17.78
C ASP A 190 42.68 22.77 18.05
N PHE A 191 41.87 21.72 17.98
CA PHE A 191 40.51 21.77 18.45
C PHE A 191 40.64 22.41 19.82
N ALA A 192 40.35 23.71 19.93
CA ALA A 192 40.53 24.44 21.15
C ALA A 192 39.85 23.57 22.19
N LYS A 193 40.66 22.97 23.09
CA LYS A 193 40.20 22.00 24.10
C LYS A 193 38.88 22.58 24.57
N ALA A 194 37.77 21.89 24.33
CA ALA A 194 36.46 22.47 24.58
C ALA A 194 36.42 22.89 26.05
N THR A 195 36.68 24.17 26.33
CA THR A 195 36.83 24.72 27.69
C THR A 195 35.48 24.77 28.40
N GLN A 196 34.41 24.38 27.70
CA GLN A 196 33.10 24.13 28.27
C GLN A 196 32.98 22.69 28.77
N VAL A 197 33.78 22.33 29.79
CA VAL A 197 33.26 21.42 30.82
C VAL A 197 32.22 22.22 31.60
N LYS A 198 30.99 22.29 31.05
CA LYS A 198 29.86 22.87 31.78
C LYS A 198 29.66 22.03 33.03
N LYS A 199 29.86 22.62 34.21
CA LYS A 199 29.61 21.95 35.49
C LYS A 199 28.17 21.43 35.46
N ILE A 200 27.95 20.22 35.96
CA ILE A 200 26.63 19.55 35.97
C ILE A 200 25.53 20.44 36.58
N ASN A 201 25.91 21.39 37.44
CA ASN A 201 25.00 22.33 38.11
C ASN A 201 24.75 23.64 37.32
N ASP A 202 25.47 23.87 36.22
CA ASP A 202 25.35 25.06 35.34
C ASP A 202 24.37 24.81 34.17
N VAL A 203 23.93 23.56 34.00
CA VAL A 203 22.66 23.25 33.32
C VAL A 203 21.56 23.62 34.29
N ALA A 204 21.31 24.92 34.39
CA ALA A 204 20.19 25.48 35.12
C ALA A 204 18.94 24.64 34.84
N GLN A 205 18.19 24.40 35.92
CA GLN A 205 16.89 23.76 36.00
C GLN A 205 15.81 24.52 35.23
N ALA A 206 16.09 25.04 34.03
CA ALA A 206 15.05 25.49 33.13
C ALA A 206 14.24 24.24 32.78
N PRO A 207 12.96 24.17 33.18
CA PRO A 207 12.14 23.01 32.86
C PRO A 207 12.20 22.82 31.34
N PRO A 208 12.47 21.59 30.86
CA PRO A 208 12.66 21.32 29.44
C PRO A 208 11.45 21.85 28.68
N THR A 209 11.67 22.71 27.71
CA THR A 209 10.62 23.19 26.83
C THR A 209 10.14 22.00 25.99
N LEU A 210 8.97 21.46 26.33
CA LEU A 210 8.32 20.38 25.58
C LEU A 210 7.86 20.92 24.22
N THR A 211 8.80 21.01 23.28
CA THR A 211 8.52 21.42 21.89
C THR A 211 7.59 20.44 21.16
N ARG A 212 7.34 19.25 21.74
CA ARG A 212 6.35 18.30 21.27
C ARG A 212 5.41 17.90 22.40
N ALA A 213 4.12 18.12 22.15
CA ALA A 213 3.05 17.70 23.05
C ALA A 213 3.03 16.16 23.19
N PRO A 214 2.65 15.66 24.39
CA PRO A 214 2.56 14.22 24.64
C PRO A 214 1.63 13.53 23.63
N ARG A 215 2.04 12.33 23.17
CA ARG A 215 1.27 11.51 22.23
C ARG A 215 -0.10 11.21 22.83
N GLY A 216 -1.16 11.76 22.24
CA GLY A 216 -2.54 11.55 22.69
C GLY A 216 -3.44 12.77 22.60
N GLU A 217 -2.94 13.95 22.21
CA GLU A 217 -3.79 15.14 22.04
C GLU A 217 -4.99 14.85 21.13
N SER A 218 -6.18 15.03 21.69
CA SER A 218 -7.45 14.95 20.98
C SER A 218 -7.49 16.00 19.87
N VAL A 219 -8.33 15.78 18.86
CA VAL A 219 -8.54 16.76 17.78
C VAL A 219 -8.90 18.14 18.35
N GLN A 220 -9.65 18.18 19.46
CA GLN A 220 -10.02 19.41 20.17
C GLN A 220 -8.82 20.14 20.80
N ALA A 221 -7.84 19.41 21.34
CA ALA A 221 -6.62 20.02 21.87
C ALA A 221 -5.79 20.65 20.73
N LYS A 222 -5.67 19.95 19.59
CA LYS A 222 -4.97 20.45 18.40
C LYS A 222 -5.63 21.69 17.80
N THR A 223 -6.97 21.75 17.75
CA THR A 223 -7.67 22.94 17.27
C THR A 223 -7.53 24.11 18.24
N ARG A 224 -7.62 23.89 19.56
CA ARG A 224 -7.37 24.94 20.57
C ARG A 224 -5.95 25.49 20.48
N LYS A 225 -4.96 24.61 20.31
CA LYS A 225 -3.55 25.01 20.13
C LYS A 225 -3.35 25.80 18.85
N ALA A 226 -3.94 25.36 17.73
CA ALA A 226 -3.86 26.09 16.47
C ALA A 226 -4.54 27.46 16.53
N ARG A 227 -5.69 27.59 17.21
CA ARG A 227 -6.32 28.88 17.49
C ARG A 227 -5.41 29.81 18.30
N LEU A 228 -4.83 29.30 19.39
CA LEU A 228 -3.92 30.07 20.25
C LEU A 228 -2.69 30.56 19.47
N ILE A 229 -2.09 29.67 18.67
CA ILE A 229 -0.95 30.06 17.81
C ILE A 229 -1.39 31.10 16.78
N ALA A 230 -2.53 30.91 16.12
CA ALA A 230 -3.05 31.86 15.14
C ALA A 230 -3.25 33.25 15.78
N LYS A 231 -3.85 33.30 16.97
CA LYS A 231 -4.07 34.52 17.76
C LYS A 231 -2.77 35.23 18.13
N ILE A 232 -1.72 34.49 18.50
CA ILE A 232 -0.39 35.06 18.80
C ILE A 232 0.29 35.58 17.52
N THR A 233 0.12 34.89 16.40
CA THR A 233 0.76 35.25 15.12
C THR A 233 -0.02 36.27 14.29
N GLY A 234 -1.22 36.69 14.74
CA GLY A 234 -2.10 37.58 13.97
C GLY A 234 -2.75 36.93 12.74
N ASN A 235 -2.79 35.60 12.68
CA ASN A 235 -3.43 34.86 11.59
C ASN A 235 -4.91 34.58 11.89
N ASN A 236 -5.70 34.37 10.84
CA ASN A 236 -7.13 34.05 10.97
C ASN A 236 -7.36 32.73 11.73
N GLU A 237 -8.00 32.82 12.90
CA GLU A 237 -8.24 31.68 13.80
C GLU A 237 -9.04 30.54 13.12
N GLN A 238 -10.06 30.89 12.34
CA GLN A 238 -10.94 29.93 11.66
C GLN A 238 -10.20 29.12 10.59
N GLU A 239 -9.25 29.74 9.89
CA GLU A 239 -8.49 29.08 8.83
C GLU A 239 -7.51 28.06 9.43
N ALA A 240 -6.89 28.40 10.56
CA ALA A 240 -6.00 27.50 11.29
C ALA A 240 -6.73 26.24 11.80
N GLU A 241 -7.97 26.39 12.27
CA GLU A 241 -8.81 25.24 12.65
C GLU A 241 -9.16 24.34 11.47
N ASN A 242 -9.57 24.94 10.35
CA ASN A 242 -9.96 24.19 9.17
C ASN A 242 -8.78 23.38 8.63
N LYS A 243 -7.56 23.94 8.66
CA LYS A 243 -6.33 23.22 8.33
C LYS A 243 -6.08 22.02 9.25
N VAL A 244 -6.26 22.15 10.56
CA VAL A 244 -6.12 21.03 11.51
C VAL A 244 -7.17 19.94 11.26
N LYS A 245 -8.44 20.32 11.05
CA LYS A 245 -9.54 19.38 10.76
C LYS A 245 -9.30 18.63 9.45
N GLN A 246 -8.88 19.33 8.39
CA GLN A 246 -8.54 18.72 7.10
C GLN A 246 -7.35 17.77 7.21
N ALA A 247 -6.31 18.15 7.95
CA ALA A 247 -5.14 17.30 8.18
C ALA A 247 -5.48 16.01 8.94
N GLU A 248 -6.35 16.08 9.96
CA GLU A 248 -6.84 14.89 10.66
C GLU A 248 -7.74 14.02 9.77
N LEU A 249 -8.62 14.63 8.97
CA LEU A 249 -9.47 13.91 8.02
C LEU A 249 -8.63 13.20 6.94
N ALA A 250 -7.56 13.84 6.46
CA ALA A 250 -6.61 13.24 5.52
C ALA A 250 -5.83 12.07 6.14
N ARG A 251 -5.43 12.15 7.41
CA ARG A 251 -4.80 11.04 8.15
C ARG A 251 -5.74 9.84 8.27
N HIS A 252 -7.04 10.08 8.47
CA HIS A 252 -8.03 9.02 8.56
C HIS A 252 -8.43 8.44 7.19
N ARG A 253 -8.45 9.24 6.12
CA ARG A 253 -8.80 8.76 4.75
C ARG A 253 -7.86 7.68 4.21
N GLY A 254 -6.63 7.57 4.72
CA GLY A 254 -5.66 6.51 4.34
C GLY A 254 -5.63 5.29 5.27
N ARG A 255 -6.26 5.35 6.44
CA ARG A 255 -6.36 4.22 7.37
C ARG A 255 -7.68 3.51 7.12
N VAL A 256 -7.61 2.27 6.61
CA VAL A 256 -8.75 1.34 6.64
C VAL A 256 -9.26 1.34 8.09
N PRO A 257 -10.56 1.60 8.34
CA PRO A 257 -11.08 1.66 9.69
C PRO A 257 -10.71 0.35 10.38
N GLU A 258 -9.86 0.43 11.42
CA GLU A 258 -9.70 -0.68 12.34
C GLU A 258 -11.09 -0.94 12.88
N LYS A 259 -11.62 -2.12 12.54
CA LYS A 259 -12.89 -2.61 13.06
C LYS A 259 -12.86 -2.41 14.57
N LEU A 260 -13.82 -1.62 15.04
CA LEU A 260 -14.30 -1.53 16.41
C LEU A 260 -14.25 -2.93 17.05
N SER A 261 -13.14 -3.26 17.68
CA SER A 261 -13.01 -4.41 18.56
C SER A 261 -13.03 -3.87 19.98
N SER A 262 -13.90 -4.47 20.78
CA SER A 262 -14.17 -4.22 22.21
C SER A 262 -14.99 -2.97 22.53
N SER A 263 -16.29 -3.06 22.28
CA SER A 263 -17.26 -2.63 23.32
C SER A 263 -17.50 -3.85 24.22
N PRO A 264 -17.49 -3.70 25.56
CA PRO A 264 -17.71 -4.82 26.47
C PRO A 264 -19.17 -5.27 26.44
N ALA A 265 -19.34 -6.56 26.69
CA ALA A 265 -20.58 -7.30 26.64
C ALA A 265 -21.62 -6.80 27.64
N GLY A 266 -22.86 -6.65 27.18
CA GLY A 266 -24.02 -6.48 28.05
C GLY A 266 -25.31 -6.33 27.24
N GLY A 267 -26.10 -7.39 27.16
CA GLY A 267 -27.55 -7.24 26.95
C GLY A 267 -28.18 -8.07 25.83
N LYS A 268 -28.90 -9.12 26.28
CA LYS A 268 -30.15 -9.67 25.71
C LYS A 268 -30.12 -10.26 24.30
N LYS A 269 -29.94 -11.59 24.28
CA LYS A 269 -30.49 -12.49 23.27
C LYS A 269 -32.01 -12.29 23.17
N ARG A 270 -32.51 -11.77 22.05
CA ARG A 270 -33.88 -12.01 21.60
C ARG A 270 -33.84 -13.02 20.45
N LYS A 271 -34.43 -14.18 20.74
CA LYS A 271 -34.76 -15.25 19.80
C LYS A 271 -35.93 -14.74 18.95
N LEU A 272 -35.72 -14.58 17.64
CA LEU A 272 -36.83 -14.45 16.70
C LEU A 272 -36.71 -15.58 15.67
N ALA A 273 -37.80 -16.32 15.60
CA ALA A 273 -38.04 -17.44 14.74
C ALA A 273 -38.51 -16.98 13.36
N SER A 274 -38.37 -17.91 12.40
CA SER A 274 -39.21 -18.13 11.22
C SER A 274 -39.45 -16.99 10.22
N GLY A 275 -38.85 -17.14 9.03
CA GLY A 275 -39.64 -17.43 7.83
C GLY A 275 -40.33 -16.29 7.09
N GLY A 276 -39.73 -15.11 6.97
CA GLY A 276 -40.20 -14.05 6.07
C GLY A 276 -39.24 -13.78 4.92
N GLU A 277 -39.73 -13.83 3.68
CA GLU A 277 -39.04 -13.34 2.48
C GLU A 277 -38.45 -11.93 2.69
N PRO A 278 -37.26 -11.64 2.15
CA PRO A 278 -36.59 -10.36 2.36
C PRO A 278 -37.30 -9.27 1.56
N VAL A 279 -38.27 -8.60 2.19
CA VAL A 279 -38.79 -7.32 1.70
C VAL A 279 -37.62 -6.35 1.62
N ALA A 280 -37.28 -5.93 0.40
CA ALA A 280 -36.15 -5.05 0.12
C ALA A 280 -36.25 -3.77 0.97
N ALA A 281 -35.43 -3.69 2.01
CA ALA A 281 -35.37 -2.55 2.90
C ALA A 281 -35.04 -1.29 2.06
N GLN A 282 -36.04 -0.41 1.94
CA GLN A 282 -35.92 0.88 1.28
C GLN A 282 -34.68 1.60 1.82
N PRO A 283 -33.74 2.02 0.96
CA PRO A 283 -32.53 2.72 1.40
C PRO A 283 -32.93 4.03 2.10
N SER A 284 -32.25 4.37 3.19
CA SER A 284 -32.51 5.63 3.91
C SER A 284 -32.44 6.83 2.96
N MET A 285 -33.26 7.86 3.19
CA MET A 285 -33.31 9.08 2.35
C MET A 285 -31.92 9.70 2.11
N ALA A 286 -31.03 9.65 3.10
CA ALA A 286 -29.65 10.11 2.96
C ALA A 286 -28.84 9.28 1.94
N ARG A 287 -29.07 7.97 1.89
CA ARG A 287 -28.44 7.06 0.92
C ARG A 287 -29.03 7.25 -0.48
N GLN A 288 -30.32 7.55 -0.61
CA GLN A 288 -30.92 7.87 -1.90
C GLN A 288 -30.30 9.13 -2.52
N ARG A 289 -30.12 10.20 -1.74
CA ARG A 289 -29.43 11.42 -2.21
C ARG A 289 -28.01 11.15 -2.71
N LEU A 290 -27.23 10.33 -2.00
CA LEU A 290 -25.90 9.95 -2.45
C LEU A 290 -25.93 9.15 -3.77
N LEU A 291 -26.89 8.23 -3.92
CA LEU A 291 -27.05 7.46 -5.15
C LEU A 291 -27.51 8.33 -6.33
N GLU A 292 -28.32 9.35 -6.08
CA GLU A 292 -28.75 10.35 -7.08
C GLU A 292 -27.58 11.23 -7.52
N GLU A 293 -26.76 11.74 -6.59
CA GLU A 293 -25.55 12.48 -6.92
C GLU A 293 -24.55 11.64 -7.74
N GLU A 294 -24.39 10.36 -7.41
CA GLU A 294 -23.56 9.44 -8.18
C GLU A 294 -24.13 9.20 -9.58
N ARG A 295 -25.46 9.04 -9.72
CA ARG A 295 -26.13 8.91 -11.03
C ARG A 295 -25.90 10.15 -11.88
N ASP A 296 -26.08 11.34 -11.33
CA ASP A 296 -25.92 12.59 -12.08
C ASP A 296 -24.47 12.79 -12.56
N LYS A 297 -23.48 12.43 -11.73
CA LYS A 297 -22.07 12.44 -12.13
C LYS A 297 -21.80 11.49 -13.29
N VAL A 298 -22.34 10.28 -13.24
CA VAL A 298 -22.18 9.28 -14.31
C VAL A 298 -22.85 9.75 -15.60
N ILE A 299 -24.06 10.32 -15.51
CA ILE A 299 -24.78 10.87 -16.66
C ILE A 299 -23.98 12.01 -17.31
N LYS A 300 -23.44 12.94 -16.52
CA LYS A 300 -22.60 14.04 -17.02
C LYS A 300 -21.34 13.52 -17.73
N ALA A 301 -20.63 12.58 -17.12
CA ALA A 301 -19.45 11.97 -17.73
C ALA A 301 -19.80 11.27 -19.05
N TYR A 302 -20.93 10.57 -19.11
CA TYR A 302 -21.38 9.91 -20.33
C TYR A 302 -21.71 10.90 -21.46
N ARG A 303 -22.36 12.04 -21.13
CA ARG A 303 -22.63 13.11 -22.11
C ARG A 303 -21.35 13.67 -22.71
N GLN A 304 -20.37 13.98 -21.87
CA GLN A 304 -19.05 14.47 -22.32
C GLN A 304 -18.33 13.47 -23.23
N ILE A 305 -18.37 12.17 -22.89
CA ILE A 305 -17.77 11.12 -23.73
C ILE A 305 -18.49 11.04 -25.08
N LYS A 306 -19.82 11.22 -25.09
CA LYS A 306 -20.62 11.20 -26.31
C LYS A 306 -20.34 12.41 -27.20
N GLU A 307 -20.26 13.60 -26.64
CA GLU A 307 -19.89 14.85 -27.34
C GLU A 307 -18.51 14.71 -27.99
N LYS A 308 -17.49 14.26 -27.24
CA LYS A 308 -16.16 13.99 -27.79
C LYS A 308 -16.16 12.99 -28.95
N LYS A 309 -16.98 11.93 -28.87
CA LYS A 309 -17.11 10.97 -29.96
C LYS A 309 -17.75 11.59 -31.20
N ILE A 310 -18.70 12.51 -31.03
CA ILE A 310 -19.32 13.24 -32.14
C ILE A 310 -18.27 14.15 -32.79
N GLU A 311 -17.56 14.97 -32.02
CA GLU A 311 -16.47 15.83 -32.51
C GLU A 311 -15.35 15.04 -33.22
N GLU A 312 -14.95 13.89 -32.66
CA GLU A 312 -13.99 12.98 -33.31
C GLU A 312 -14.52 12.44 -34.64
N SER A 313 -15.81 12.14 -34.73
CA SER A 313 -16.42 11.64 -35.96
C SER A 313 -16.56 12.75 -37.02
N GLU A 314 -16.87 13.98 -36.61
CA GLU A 314 -16.96 15.15 -37.46
C GLU A 314 -15.60 15.56 -38.00
N SER A 315 -14.57 15.62 -37.14
CA SER A 315 -13.20 15.89 -37.58
C SER A 315 -12.65 14.83 -38.54
N LYS A 316 -13.03 13.55 -38.37
CA LYS A 316 -12.71 12.49 -39.34
C LYS A 316 -13.44 12.65 -40.67
N ARG A 317 -14.70 13.11 -40.66
CA ARG A 317 -15.45 13.41 -41.89
C ARG A 317 -14.85 14.61 -42.62
N ALA A 318 -14.53 15.68 -41.90
CA ALA A 318 -13.91 16.88 -42.46
C ALA A 318 -12.52 16.62 -43.08
N LYS A 319 -11.73 15.69 -42.52
CA LYS A 319 -10.44 15.29 -43.11
C LYS A 319 -10.57 14.41 -44.36
N LYS A 320 -11.73 13.81 -44.59
CA LYS A 320 -11.98 12.89 -45.72
C LYS A 320 -12.60 13.62 -46.92
N ALA A 321 -13.28 14.74 -46.67
CA ALA A 321 -13.75 15.67 -47.69
C ALA A 321 -12.57 16.52 -48.20
#